data_AF-A0A0F3KYL9-F1
#
_entry.id   AF-A0A0F3KYL9-F1
#
_cell.length_a   1.000
_cell.length_b   1.000
_cell.length_c   1.000
_cell.angle_alpha   90.00
_cell.angle_beta   90.00
_cell.angle_gamma   90.00
#
_symmetry.space_group_name_H-M   'P 1'
#
loop_
_entity.id
_entity.type
_entity.pdbx_description
1 polymer ?
#
loop_
_entity_poly.entity_id
_entity_poly.type
_entity_poly.pdbx_seq_one_letter_code
_entity_poly.pdbx_strand_id
1 'polypeptide(L)'
;MQKLTKEDRDLIAGGQHTTLLPGPNVPEPPSIPTDPDDPSGGIAGDGNGGGGGGDGAGGGGAGNGDGGSESSQDKRPKYQHKTPGGIPFTTRALLNHEQVALASEILDYAQARGIRSDYAGILVRQAFYETSLGTNFRNPTHIGIFQYGPKTWAERHNDLNINSRSDQIKAMYRDVEGYGPRYSEKHNSGEIPWHISFEYYVELKHHGGTNFTDWNSPWIAEYQAAAANLGFNEW
;
A
#
# COMPACT_ATOMS: atom_id res chain seq x y z
N MET A 1 36.69 13.91 18.78
CA MET A 1 35.46 13.30 18.25
C MET A 1 35.87 12.28 17.20
N GLN A 2 35.67 10.98 17.46
CA GLN A 2 35.95 9.93 16.47
C GLN A 2 34.89 9.98 15.36
N LYS A 3 35.31 9.91 14.10
CA LYS A 3 34.41 9.76 12.95
C LYS A 3 34.00 8.29 12.86
N LEU A 4 32.69 8.04 12.92
CA LEU A 4 32.10 6.72 12.73
C LEU A 4 32.34 6.23 11.29
N THR A 5 32.59 4.93 11.14
CA THR A 5 32.82 4.29 9.83
C THR A 5 31.51 4.13 9.06
N LYS A 6 31.55 3.57 7.85
CA LYS A 6 30.35 3.31 7.06
C LYS A 6 29.54 2.15 7.67
N GLU A 7 30.21 1.12 8.19
CA GLU A 7 29.55 0.03 8.90
C GLU A 7 28.88 0.49 10.21
N ASP A 8 29.45 1.47 10.93
CA ASP A 8 28.82 2.02 12.15
C ASP A 8 27.56 2.86 11.87
N ARG A 9 27.43 3.40 10.66
CA ARG A 9 26.22 4.12 10.22
C ARG A 9 25.10 3.16 9.82
N ASP A 10 25.46 1.98 9.33
CA ASP A 10 24.50 0.93 8.97
C ASP A 10 23.99 0.17 10.21
N LEU A 11 24.67 0.26 11.36
CA LEU A 11 24.23 -0.35 12.63
C LEU A 11 23.21 0.50 13.43
N ILE A 12 23.09 1.80 13.15
CA ILE A 12 22.14 2.71 13.84
C ILE A 12 20.79 2.81 13.10
N ALA A 13 20.73 2.34 11.84
CA ALA A 13 19.52 2.30 11.02
C ALA A 13 18.86 0.89 11.02
N GLY A 14 18.46 0.40 12.19
CA GLY A 14 17.32 -0.54 12.33
C GLY A 14 17.35 -1.89 11.59
N GLY A 15 18.48 -2.37 11.09
CA GLY A 15 18.60 -3.70 10.51
C GLY A 15 19.18 -4.71 11.50
N GLN A 16 18.38 -5.66 11.99
CA GLN A 16 18.95 -6.93 12.43
C GLN A 16 18.85 -7.98 11.33
N HIS A 17 20.02 -8.47 10.97
CA HIS A 17 20.31 -9.54 10.05
C HIS A 17 20.06 -10.89 10.72
N THR A 18 19.52 -11.82 9.94
CA THR A 18 19.40 -13.25 10.23
C THR A 18 20.74 -13.88 10.61
N THR A 19 20.76 -14.67 11.69
CA THR A 19 21.77 -15.70 11.94
C THR A 19 21.14 -17.09 11.74
N LEU A 20 21.27 -17.64 10.54
CA LEU A 20 21.40 -19.08 10.35
C LEU A 20 22.64 -19.33 9.49
N LEU A 21 23.67 -19.87 10.13
CA LEU A 21 24.87 -20.40 9.49
C LEU A 21 24.53 -21.64 8.62
N PRO A 22 25.38 -21.99 7.65
CA PRO A 22 25.06 -22.97 6.61
C PRO A 22 25.12 -24.41 7.14
N GLY A 23 24.00 -25.12 7.04
CA GLY A 23 23.94 -26.58 7.13
C GLY A 23 24.16 -27.24 5.76
N PRO A 24 24.63 -28.51 5.71
CA PRO A 24 25.18 -29.13 4.52
C PRO A 24 24.11 -29.50 3.47
N ASN A 25 24.54 -29.50 2.21
CA ASN A 25 23.85 -30.02 1.02
C ASN A 25 22.82 -31.13 1.33
N VAL A 26 21.54 -30.81 1.12
CA VAL A 26 20.50 -31.81 0.91
C VAL A 26 20.23 -31.86 -0.60
N PRO A 27 20.41 -33.01 -1.27
CA PRO A 27 20.09 -33.12 -2.69
C PRO A 27 18.59 -32.94 -2.92
N GLU A 28 18.24 -32.19 -3.97
CA GLU A 28 16.87 -32.00 -4.44
C GLU A 28 16.19 -33.35 -4.72
N PRO A 29 14.91 -33.55 -4.33
CA PRO A 29 14.13 -34.69 -4.79
C PRO A 29 13.82 -34.57 -6.29
N PRO A 30 13.82 -35.69 -7.04
CA PRO A 30 13.69 -35.67 -8.49
C PRO A 30 12.33 -35.15 -8.96
N SER A 31 12.38 -34.36 -10.03
CA SER A 31 11.26 -33.82 -10.79
C SER A 31 10.27 -34.91 -11.23
N ILE A 32 8.98 -34.71 -10.97
CA ILE A 32 7.91 -35.53 -11.51
C ILE A 32 7.74 -35.18 -13.01
N PRO A 33 7.77 -36.17 -13.93
CA PRO A 33 7.60 -35.93 -15.36
C PRO A 33 6.19 -35.44 -15.71
N THR A 34 6.12 -34.49 -16.66
CA THR A 34 4.90 -34.13 -17.38
C THR A 34 4.42 -35.30 -18.23
N ASP A 35 3.14 -35.63 -18.09
CA ASP A 35 2.43 -36.67 -18.84
C ASP A 35 2.30 -36.28 -20.34
N PRO A 36 2.71 -37.14 -21.29
CA PRO A 36 2.72 -36.81 -22.72
C PRO A 36 1.46 -37.19 -23.53
N ASP A 37 0.33 -37.58 -22.92
CA ASP A 37 -0.85 -38.05 -23.67
C ASP A 37 -2.15 -37.23 -23.40
N ASP A 38 -2.24 -36.01 -23.94
CA ASP A 38 -3.55 -35.35 -24.20
C ASP A 38 -3.80 -35.20 -25.72
N PRO A 39 -4.57 -36.12 -26.33
CA PRO A 39 -5.01 -36.04 -27.71
C PRO A 39 -6.46 -35.56 -27.80
N SER A 40 -6.66 -34.25 -27.92
CA SER A 40 -7.84 -33.67 -28.55
C SER A 40 -7.39 -32.37 -29.26
N GLY A 41 -7.30 -32.31 -30.59
CA GLY A 41 -8.40 -32.47 -31.53
C GLY A 41 -8.58 -31.12 -32.24
N GLY A 42 -7.80 -30.88 -33.29
CA GLY A 42 -7.83 -29.64 -34.05
C GLY A 42 -9.08 -29.48 -34.92
N ILE A 43 -9.40 -28.24 -35.27
CA ILE A 43 -10.07 -27.89 -36.53
C ILE A 43 -9.42 -26.60 -37.06
N ALA A 44 -8.96 -26.68 -38.30
CA ALA A 44 -8.49 -25.60 -39.15
C ALA A 44 -9.64 -24.71 -39.63
N GLY A 45 -9.33 -23.45 -39.91
CA GLY A 45 -10.25 -22.52 -40.58
C GLY A 45 -9.49 -21.36 -41.20
N ASP A 46 -9.09 -21.53 -42.46
CA ASP A 46 -8.57 -20.49 -43.34
C ASP A 46 -9.59 -19.35 -43.53
N GLY A 47 -9.08 -18.12 -43.63
CA GLY A 47 -9.90 -16.93 -43.91
C GLY A 47 -9.05 -15.70 -44.21
N ASN A 48 -8.63 -15.61 -45.47
CA ASN A 48 -7.83 -14.56 -46.09
C ASN A 48 -8.63 -13.24 -46.33
N GLY A 49 -7.94 -12.09 -46.32
CA GLY A 49 -8.38 -10.77 -46.81
C GLY A 49 -8.21 -9.67 -45.75
N GLY A 50 -7.47 -8.57 -45.91
CA GLY A 50 -6.85 -7.96 -47.08
C GLY A 50 -7.02 -6.43 -47.00
N GLY A 51 -5.93 -5.71 -46.74
CA GLY A 51 -5.64 -4.40 -47.36
C GLY A 51 -6.02 -3.09 -46.66
N GLY A 52 -4.99 -2.23 -46.52
CA GLY A 52 -5.05 -0.75 -46.52
C GLY A 52 -5.16 -0.11 -45.13
N GLY A 53 -4.25 0.73 -44.63
CA GLY A 53 -3.33 1.67 -45.26
C GLY A 53 -3.74 3.09 -44.83
N GLY A 54 -2.90 3.81 -44.09
CA GLY A 54 -3.16 5.20 -43.70
C GLY A 54 -2.31 5.71 -42.53
N ASP A 55 -1.13 6.21 -42.84
CA ASP A 55 -0.25 6.99 -41.98
C ASP A 55 -0.83 8.39 -41.67
N GLY A 56 -0.41 8.99 -40.54
CA GLY A 56 -0.54 10.43 -40.26
C GLY A 56 -1.13 10.72 -38.86
N ALA A 57 -0.32 10.72 -37.79
CA ALA A 57 0.45 11.87 -37.28
C ALA A 57 -0.39 12.95 -36.56
N GLY A 58 -0.14 13.13 -35.26
CA GLY A 58 -0.13 14.47 -34.66
C GLY A 58 -0.85 14.66 -33.31
N GLY A 59 -0.05 14.71 -32.23
CA GLY A 59 -0.29 15.53 -31.03
C GLY A 59 -1.25 14.93 -30.00
N GLY A 60 -0.91 14.73 -28.72
CA GLY A 60 0.01 15.48 -27.88
C GLY A 60 -0.79 15.96 -26.67
N GLY A 61 -0.54 15.37 -25.50
CA GLY A 61 -1.28 15.71 -24.28
C GLY A 61 -0.98 14.76 -23.13
N ALA A 62 0.30 14.68 -22.74
CA ALA A 62 0.74 14.04 -21.52
C ALA A 62 0.19 14.81 -20.30
N GLY A 63 -0.69 14.17 -19.53
CA GLY A 63 -1.08 14.60 -18.20
C GLY A 63 -0.35 13.74 -17.17
N ASN A 64 0.76 14.26 -16.65
CA ASN A 64 1.51 13.69 -15.54
C ASN A 64 0.61 13.60 -14.29
N GLY A 65 0.15 12.39 -13.97
CA GLY A 65 -0.20 12.02 -12.60
C GLY A 65 1.08 11.55 -11.93
N ASP A 66 1.50 12.27 -10.90
CA ASP A 66 2.72 12.07 -10.11
C ASP A 66 2.63 10.74 -9.34
N GLY A 67 2.75 9.64 -10.07
CA GLY A 67 2.90 8.29 -9.55
C GLY A 67 4.26 8.20 -8.90
N GLY A 68 4.26 7.90 -7.60
CA GLY A 68 5.41 7.96 -6.71
C GLY A 68 6.71 7.59 -7.42
N SER A 69 7.64 8.54 -7.44
CA SER A 69 9.01 8.37 -7.94
C SER A 69 9.55 7.02 -7.48
N GLU A 70 9.53 6.01 -8.37
CA GLU A 70 10.24 4.76 -8.14
C GLU A 70 11.70 5.15 -7.95
N SER A 71 12.16 5.09 -6.71
CA SER A 71 13.58 5.11 -6.44
C SER A 71 14.19 4.01 -7.30
N SER A 72 15.00 4.38 -8.28
CA SER A 72 15.77 3.49 -9.15
C SER A 72 16.76 2.60 -8.38
N GLN A 73 16.72 2.66 -7.04
CA GLN A 73 17.53 1.90 -6.11
C GLN A 73 16.77 0.78 -5.39
N ASP A 74 15.43 0.71 -5.41
CA ASP A 74 14.71 -0.40 -4.78
C ASP A 74 14.73 -1.66 -5.66
N LYS A 75 15.74 -2.50 -5.41
CA LYS A 75 16.02 -3.76 -6.11
C LYS A 75 15.21 -4.95 -5.59
N ARG A 76 14.32 -4.77 -4.61
CA ARG A 76 13.49 -5.88 -4.09
C ARG A 76 12.52 -6.37 -5.18
N PRO A 77 12.15 -7.66 -5.17
CA PRO A 77 11.13 -8.18 -6.09
C PRO A 77 9.84 -7.36 -6.05
N LYS A 78 9.17 -7.20 -7.21
CA LYS A 78 7.81 -6.67 -7.30
C LYS A 78 6.85 -7.86 -7.28
N TYR A 79 5.95 -7.90 -6.30
CA TYR A 79 4.85 -8.86 -6.23
C TYR A 79 3.61 -8.23 -6.84
N GLN A 80 3.03 -8.86 -7.85
CA GLN A 80 1.84 -8.39 -8.55
C GLN A 80 0.61 -9.10 -8.01
N HIS A 81 -0.45 -8.34 -7.80
CA HIS A 81 -1.72 -8.81 -7.29
C HIS A 81 -2.85 -8.21 -8.13
N LYS A 82 -4.02 -8.85 -8.05
CA LYS A 82 -5.24 -8.34 -8.67
C LYS A 82 -6.39 -8.58 -7.71
N THR A 83 -7.17 -7.54 -7.42
CA THR A 83 -8.35 -7.65 -6.57
C THR A 83 -9.45 -8.48 -7.26
N PRO A 84 -10.42 -9.00 -6.52
CA PRO A 84 -11.65 -9.58 -7.10
C PRO A 84 -12.38 -8.61 -8.05
N GLY A 85 -12.41 -7.31 -7.73
CA GLY A 85 -12.94 -6.26 -8.61
C GLY A 85 -12.08 -5.96 -9.85
N GLY A 86 -10.94 -6.63 -9.98
CA GLY A 86 -10.08 -6.56 -11.15
C GLY A 86 -9.01 -5.47 -11.11
N ILE A 87 -8.79 -4.84 -9.96
CA ILE A 87 -7.84 -3.74 -9.77
C ILE A 87 -6.42 -4.32 -9.61
N PRO A 88 -5.48 -4.03 -10.50
CA PRO A 88 -4.08 -4.40 -10.32
C PRO A 88 -3.41 -3.56 -9.21
N PHE A 89 -2.58 -4.22 -8.40
CA PHE A 89 -1.68 -3.51 -7.47
C PHE A 89 -0.38 -4.29 -7.27
N THR A 90 0.64 -3.61 -6.79
CA THR A 90 1.96 -4.20 -6.53
C THR A 90 2.47 -3.89 -5.14
N THR A 91 3.28 -4.80 -4.61
CA THR A 91 4.03 -4.62 -3.36
C THR A 91 5.48 -5.04 -3.53
N ARG A 92 6.33 -4.57 -2.61
CA ARG A 92 7.72 -5.07 -2.43
C ARG A 92 7.83 -6.02 -1.26
N ALA A 93 6.95 -5.88 -0.27
CA ALA A 93 6.78 -6.89 0.77
C ALA A 93 6.03 -8.11 0.21
N LEU A 94 6.50 -9.30 0.58
CA LEU A 94 5.76 -10.54 0.35
C LEU A 94 4.58 -10.59 1.33
N LEU A 95 3.37 -10.46 0.80
CA LEU A 95 2.14 -10.52 1.58
C LEU A 95 1.57 -11.93 1.61
N ASN A 96 1.02 -12.34 2.74
CA ASN A 96 0.25 -13.58 2.82
C ASN A 96 -1.17 -13.38 2.27
N HIS A 97 -1.94 -14.47 2.15
CA HIS A 97 -3.28 -14.44 1.58
C HIS A 97 -4.24 -13.49 2.31
N GLU A 98 -4.19 -13.43 3.64
CA GLU A 98 -5.06 -12.54 4.44
C GLU A 98 -4.72 -11.06 4.21
N GLN A 99 -3.44 -10.73 4.11
CA GLN A 99 -2.96 -9.37 3.85
C GLN A 99 -3.35 -8.90 2.44
N VAL A 100 -3.19 -9.77 1.43
CA VAL A 100 -3.62 -9.50 0.05
C VAL A 100 -5.13 -9.33 -0.01
N ALA A 101 -5.89 -10.16 0.70
CA ALA A 101 -7.35 -10.06 0.77
C ALA A 101 -7.79 -8.72 1.36
N LEU A 102 -7.20 -8.29 2.49
CA LEU A 102 -7.55 -7.01 3.09
C LEU A 102 -7.17 -5.81 2.20
N ALA A 103 -5.98 -5.81 1.60
CA ALA A 103 -5.60 -4.77 0.65
C ALA A 103 -6.59 -4.72 -0.54
N SER A 104 -7.03 -5.89 -1.01
CA SER A 104 -8.03 -5.98 -2.08
C SER A 104 -9.39 -5.44 -1.66
N GLU A 105 -9.86 -5.75 -0.45
CA GLU A 105 -11.11 -5.22 0.09
C GLU A 105 -11.08 -3.68 0.17
N ILE A 106 -9.96 -3.08 0.57
CA ILE A 106 -9.78 -1.62 0.63
C ILE A 106 -9.90 -1.00 -0.78
N LEU A 107 -9.23 -1.59 -1.76
CA LEU A 107 -9.21 -1.11 -3.15
C LEU A 107 -10.57 -1.29 -3.84
N ASP A 108 -11.18 -2.46 -3.71
CA ASP A 108 -12.51 -2.74 -4.27
C ASP A 108 -13.58 -1.83 -3.64
N TYR A 109 -13.45 -1.51 -2.34
CA TYR A 109 -14.33 -0.56 -1.68
C TYR A 109 -14.25 0.84 -2.31
N ALA A 110 -13.04 1.34 -2.58
CA ALA A 110 -12.84 2.64 -3.23
C ALA A 110 -13.42 2.65 -4.64
N GLN A 111 -13.09 1.64 -5.44
CA GLN A 111 -13.57 1.52 -6.81
C GLN A 111 -15.10 1.48 -6.89
N ALA A 112 -15.74 0.72 -6.01
CA ALA A 112 -17.20 0.60 -5.98
C ALA A 112 -17.92 1.91 -5.62
N ARG A 113 -17.22 2.89 -5.03
CA ARG A 113 -17.78 4.18 -4.58
C ARG A 113 -17.22 5.39 -5.31
N GLY A 114 -16.33 5.19 -6.30
CA GLY A 114 -15.68 6.28 -7.00
C GLY A 114 -14.77 7.13 -6.09
N ILE A 115 -14.23 6.53 -5.03
CA ILE A 115 -13.26 7.19 -4.16
C ILE A 115 -11.93 7.29 -4.93
N ARG A 116 -11.20 8.39 -4.72
CA ARG A 116 -9.92 8.63 -5.38
C ARG A 116 -8.91 7.55 -5.02
N SER A 117 -8.12 7.12 -6.00
CA SER A 117 -7.15 6.03 -5.81
C SER A 117 -6.07 6.38 -4.79
N ASP A 118 -5.60 7.65 -4.78
CA ASP A 118 -4.62 8.14 -3.81
C ASP A 118 -5.08 7.94 -2.36
N TYR A 119 -6.38 8.00 -2.09
CA TYR A 119 -6.93 7.74 -0.76
C TYR A 119 -6.89 6.25 -0.43
N ALA A 120 -7.19 5.38 -1.39
CA ALA A 120 -7.09 3.94 -1.22
C ALA A 120 -5.65 3.52 -0.89
N GLY A 121 -4.66 4.09 -1.58
CA GLY A 121 -3.24 3.88 -1.29
C GLY A 121 -2.86 4.27 0.14
N ILE A 122 -3.35 5.42 0.64
CA ILE A 122 -3.15 5.85 2.03
C ILE A 122 -3.72 4.81 3.00
N LEU A 123 -4.94 4.31 2.75
CA LEU A 123 -5.57 3.31 3.62
C LEU A 123 -4.81 1.99 3.66
N VAL A 124 -4.33 1.49 2.51
CA VAL A 124 -3.53 0.26 2.46
C VAL A 124 -2.25 0.42 3.27
N ARG A 125 -1.57 1.56 3.13
CA ARG A 125 -0.35 1.88 3.90
C ARG A 125 -0.63 2.06 5.39
N GLN A 126 -1.74 2.71 5.76
CA GLN A 126 -2.17 2.82 7.16
C GLN A 126 -2.45 1.44 7.77
N ALA A 127 -3.23 0.59 7.10
CA ALA A 127 -3.52 -0.76 7.57
C ALA A 127 -2.25 -1.61 7.71
N PHE A 128 -1.27 -1.43 6.83
CA PHE A 128 0.03 -2.08 6.96
C PHE A 128 0.85 -1.56 8.15
N TYR A 129 0.92 -0.25 8.33
CA TYR A 129 1.61 0.35 9.48
C TYR A 129 1.01 -0.10 10.81
N GLU A 130 -0.31 -0.02 10.93
CA GLU A 130 -1.04 -0.27 12.17
C GLU A 130 -1.10 -1.75 12.56
N THR A 131 -1.39 -2.61 11.58
CA THR A 131 -1.69 -4.02 11.85
C THR A 131 -1.04 -5.01 10.89
N SER A 132 -0.09 -4.57 10.08
CA SER A 132 0.47 -5.40 8.99
C SER A 132 -0.65 -5.99 8.13
N LEU A 133 -1.61 -5.15 7.75
CA LEU A 133 -2.83 -5.52 7.01
C LEU A 133 -3.65 -6.58 7.78
N GLY A 134 -3.96 -6.30 9.05
CA GLY A 134 -4.88 -7.09 9.86
C GLY A 134 -4.31 -8.40 10.42
N THR A 135 -3.00 -8.61 10.37
CA THR A 135 -2.36 -9.86 10.84
C THR A 135 -1.56 -9.71 12.13
N ASN A 136 -1.24 -8.49 12.55
CA ASN A 136 -0.44 -8.20 13.74
C ASN A 136 -0.99 -7.01 14.53
N PHE A 137 -1.87 -7.27 15.50
CA PHE A 137 -2.46 -6.24 16.35
C PHE A 137 -1.56 -5.98 17.56
N ARG A 138 -0.89 -4.82 17.57
CA ARG A 138 0.14 -4.51 18.56
C ARG A 138 -0.38 -3.77 19.78
N ASN A 139 -1.47 -3.01 19.65
CA ASN A 139 -1.96 -2.16 20.73
C ASN A 139 -3.24 -2.73 21.36
N PRO A 140 -3.18 -3.31 22.57
CA PRO A 140 -4.34 -3.93 23.22
C PRO A 140 -5.43 -2.93 23.62
N THR A 141 -5.15 -1.62 23.60
CA THR A 141 -6.11 -0.56 23.93
C THR A 141 -6.81 0.01 22.71
N HIS A 142 -6.42 -0.41 21.51
CA HIS A 142 -6.97 0.06 20.24
C HIS A 142 -7.56 -1.10 19.45
N ILE A 143 -8.53 -0.80 18.59
CA ILE A 143 -9.42 -1.81 18.01
C ILE A 143 -9.33 -1.78 16.49
N GLY A 144 -9.27 -2.97 15.89
CA GLY A 144 -9.43 -3.16 14.46
C GLY A 144 -8.18 -2.84 13.63
N ILE A 145 -8.37 -2.87 12.30
CA ILE A 145 -7.33 -2.79 11.26
C ILE A 145 -6.52 -1.51 11.34
N PHE A 146 -7.18 -0.40 11.69
CA PHE A 146 -6.58 0.93 11.80
C PHE A 146 -6.34 1.32 13.25
N GLN A 147 -6.45 0.38 14.20
CA GLN A 147 -6.19 0.62 15.63
C GLN A 147 -6.91 1.88 16.14
N TYR A 148 -8.25 1.94 16.06
CA TYR A 148 -8.99 3.05 16.62
C TYR A 148 -9.05 2.98 18.16
N GLY A 149 -8.81 4.10 18.83
CA GLY A 149 -9.12 4.25 20.25
C GLY A 149 -10.63 4.29 20.50
N PRO A 150 -11.14 3.73 21.62
CA PRO A 150 -12.58 3.67 21.90
C PRO A 150 -13.27 5.05 21.89
N LYS A 151 -12.59 6.07 22.43
CA LYS A 151 -13.10 7.44 22.48
C LYS A 151 -13.24 8.03 21.06
N THR A 152 -12.20 7.92 20.24
CA THR A 152 -12.20 8.43 18.86
C THR A 152 -13.30 7.76 18.04
N TRP A 153 -13.49 6.44 18.18
CA TRP A 153 -14.58 5.74 17.51
C TRP A 153 -15.95 6.26 17.95
N ALA A 154 -16.19 6.37 19.26
CA ALA A 154 -17.46 6.86 19.79
C ALA A 154 -17.77 8.31 19.39
N GLU A 155 -16.75 9.14 19.15
CA GLU A 155 -16.93 10.53 18.75
C GLU A 155 -17.20 10.69 17.24
N ARG A 156 -16.60 9.85 16.39
CA ARG A 156 -16.57 10.07 14.93
C ARG A 156 -17.33 9.04 14.11
N HIS A 157 -17.46 7.82 14.65
CA HIS A 157 -17.91 6.63 13.92
C HIS A 157 -18.93 5.83 14.74
N ASN A 158 -19.69 6.49 15.61
CA ASN A 158 -20.67 5.83 16.48
C ASN A 158 -21.85 5.18 15.72
N ASP A 159 -22.06 5.57 14.46
CA ASP A 159 -23.03 4.97 13.54
C ASP A 159 -22.50 3.68 12.87
N LEU A 160 -21.25 3.31 13.12
CA LEU A 160 -20.57 2.16 12.53
C LEU A 160 -20.24 1.09 13.59
N ASN A 161 -20.14 -0.17 13.17
CA ASN A 161 -19.75 -1.26 14.05
C ASN A 161 -18.22 -1.42 14.07
N ILE A 162 -17.59 -1.14 15.21
CA ILE A 162 -16.13 -1.23 15.39
C ILE A 162 -15.58 -2.64 15.16
N ASN A 163 -16.40 -3.68 15.27
CA ASN A 163 -15.98 -5.06 15.03
C ASN A 163 -16.21 -5.52 13.58
N SER A 164 -16.85 -4.70 12.75
CA SER A 164 -17.07 -4.98 11.33
C SER A 164 -15.89 -4.46 10.52
N ARG A 165 -15.19 -5.37 9.83
CA ARG A 165 -14.09 -5.04 8.90
C ARG A 165 -14.50 -4.00 7.86
N SER A 166 -15.69 -4.18 7.24
CA SER A 166 -16.19 -3.25 6.23
C SER A 166 -16.47 -1.86 6.80
N ASP A 167 -16.97 -1.80 8.03
CA ASP A 167 -17.21 -0.53 8.72
C ASP A 167 -15.92 0.15 9.16
N GLN A 168 -14.89 -0.60 9.55
CA GLN A 168 -13.56 -0.04 9.82
C GLN A 168 -12.95 0.59 8.56
N ILE A 169 -13.07 -0.06 7.40
CA ILE A 169 -12.63 0.50 6.10
C ILE A 169 -13.41 1.77 5.78
N LYS A 170 -14.74 1.74 5.94
CA LYS A 170 -15.61 2.91 5.76
C LYS A 170 -15.24 4.07 6.69
N ALA A 171 -14.94 3.79 7.97
CA ALA A 171 -14.52 4.78 8.95
C ALA A 171 -13.24 5.49 8.51
N MET A 172 -12.23 4.74 8.06
CA MET A 172 -10.97 5.32 7.63
C MET A 172 -11.13 6.14 6.34
N TYR A 173 -11.95 5.69 5.39
CA TYR A 173 -12.26 6.53 4.21
C TYR A 173 -12.94 7.83 4.59
N ARG A 174 -13.94 7.81 5.50
CA ARG A 174 -14.58 9.03 6.01
C ARG A 174 -13.57 9.99 6.64
N ASP A 175 -12.60 9.45 7.37
CA ASP A 175 -11.55 10.25 8.00
C ASP A 175 -10.65 10.92 6.94
N VAL A 176 -10.18 10.16 5.96
CA VAL A 176 -9.35 10.70 4.86
C VAL A 176 -10.12 11.73 4.02
N GLU A 177 -11.36 11.44 3.63
CA GLU A 177 -12.20 12.39 2.89
C GLU A 177 -12.45 13.68 3.68
N GLY A 178 -12.71 13.57 4.99
CA GLY A 178 -12.88 14.73 5.86
C GLY A 178 -11.60 15.55 6.06
N TYR A 179 -10.44 14.91 5.99
CA TYR A 179 -9.14 15.56 6.10
C TYR A 179 -8.73 16.33 4.85
N GLY A 180 -9.15 15.89 3.65
CA GLY A 180 -8.78 16.49 2.37
C GLY A 180 -8.99 18.00 2.29
N PRO A 181 -10.23 18.52 2.43
CA PRO A 181 -10.51 19.95 2.35
C PRO A 181 -9.75 20.77 3.39
N ARG A 182 -9.65 20.25 4.63
CA ARG A 182 -8.93 20.92 5.71
C ARG A 182 -7.43 20.98 5.46
N TYR A 183 -6.84 19.92 4.92
CA TYR A 183 -5.45 19.91 4.50
C TYR A 183 -5.21 20.96 3.43
N SER A 184 -6.00 20.97 2.35
CA SER A 184 -5.86 21.93 1.26
C SER A 184 -5.95 23.38 1.76
N GLU A 185 -6.95 23.71 2.57
CA GLU A 185 -7.11 25.06 3.14
C GLU A 185 -5.91 25.45 4.01
N LYS A 186 -5.55 24.62 4.99
CA LYS A 186 -4.52 24.96 5.97
C LYS A 186 -3.11 24.92 5.39
N HIS A 187 -2.85 24.04 4.43
CA HIS A 187 -1.60 24.00 3.69
C HIS A 187 -1.44 25.25 2.81
N ASN A 188 -2.49 25.69 2.12
CA ASN A 188 -2.47 26.93 1.33
C ASN A 188 -2.29 28.19 2.21
N SER A 189 -2.81 28.17 3.43
CA SER A 189 -2.63 29.28 4.40
C SER A 189 -1.25 29.30 5.08
N GLY A 190 -0.45 28.23 4.94
CA GLY A 190 0.83 28.07 5.63
C GLY A 190 0.75 27.55 7.08
N GLU A 191 -0.44 27.22 7.59
CA GLU A 191 -0.61 26.61 8.92
C GLU A 191 -0.05 25.17 8.97
N ILE A 192 -0.21 24.43 7.87
CA ILE A 192 0.45 23.13 7.69
C ILE A 192 1.77 23.39 6.93
N PRO A 193 2.93 22.98 7.47
CA PRO A 193 4.21 23.16 6.78
C PRO A 193 4.24 22.43 5.43
N TRP A 194 4.90 23.03 4.45
CA TRP A 194 4.98 22.53 3.07
C TRP A 194 5.58 21.12 2.92
N HIS A 195 6.38 20.68 3.90
CA HIS A 195 6.99 19.35 3.89
C HIS A 195 6.03 18.25 4.38
N ILE A 196 4.86 18.62 4.91
CA ILE A 196 3.82 17.69 5.33
C ILE A 196 2.94 17.39 4.12
N SER A 197 3.13 16.21 3.54
CA SER A 197 2.24 15.69 2.51
C SER A 197 0.84 15.40 3.09
N PHE A 198 -0.16 15.25 2.22
CA PHE A 198 -1.51 14.88 2.66
C PHE A 198 -1.52 13.55 3.41
N GLU A 199 -0.74 12.57 2.96
CA GLU A 199 -0.59 11.27 3.61
C GLU A 199 -0.01 11.38 5.03
N TYR A 200 1.04 12.18 5.22
CA TYR A 200 1.58 12.45 6.56
C TYR A 200 0.59 13.22 7.43
N TYR A 201 -0.19 14.12 6.84
CA TYR A 201 -1.26 14.79 7.56
C TYR A 201 -2.32 13.80 8.05
N VAL A 202 -2.75 12.84 7.22
CA VAL A 202 -3.69 11.78 7.63
C VAL A 202 -3.15 11.01 8.83
N GLU A 203 -1.89 10.56 8.76
CA GLU A 203 -1.20 9.82 9.83
C GLU A 203 -1.19 10.61 11.15
N LEU A 204 -0.74 11.86 11.11
CA LEU A 204 -0.69 12.73 12.29
C LEU A 204 -2.07 12.94 12.93
N LYS A 205 -3.11 13.10 12.11
CA LYS A 205 -4.49 13.28 12.60
C LYS A 205 -5.13 11.99 13.08
N HIS A 206 -4.72 10.85 12.53
CA HIS A 206 -5.16 9.53 12.97
C HIS A 206 -4.65 9.22 14.39
N HIS A 207 -3.35 9.40 14.65
CA HIS A 207 -2.77 9.15 15.97
C HIS A 207 -3.02 10.28 16.99
N GLY A 208 -2.82 11.53 16.58
CA GLY A 208 -2.90 12.69 17.48
C GLY A 208 -4.28 13.31 17.60
N GLY A 209 -5.22 12.89 16.76
CA GLY A 209 -6.56 13.46 16.67
C GLY A 209 -6.62 14.76 15.85
N THR A 210 -7.85 15.25 15.67
CA THR A 210 -8.19 16.39 14.80
C THR A 210 -7.34 17.64 15.09
N ASN A 211 -6.99 17.92 16.34
CA ASN A 211 -6.28 19.16 16.73
C ASN A 211 -4.77 19.00 16.88
N PHE A 212 -4.19 17.84 16.52
CA PHE A 212 -2.74 17.63 16.63
C PHE A 212 -1.94 18.53 15.68
N THR A 213 -0.88 19.16 16.17
CA THR A 213 -0.06 20.11 15.37
C THR A 213 1.44 19.91 15.56
N ASP A 214 1.87 18.80 16.17
CA ASP A 214 3.29 18.46 16.17
C ASP A 214 3.67 17.84 14.82
N TRP A 215 4.00 18.71 13.87
CA TRP A 215 4.38 18.34 12.51
C TRP A 215 5.70 17.56 12.43
N ASN A 216 6.47 17.48 13.52
CA ASN A 216 7.73 16.73 13.56
C ASN A 216 7.61 15.43 14.37
N SER A 217 6.38 14.97 14.63
CA SER A 217 6.14 13.73 15.37
C SER A 217 6.92 12.55 14.77
N PRO A 218 7.52 11.66 15.59
CA PRO A 218 8.23 10.49 15.11
C PRO A 218 7.35 9.55 14.27
N TRP A 219 6.01 9.63 14.42
CA TRP A 219 5.04 8.86 13.63
C TRP A 219 5.25 9.01 12.13
N ILE A 220 5.65 10.18 11.63
CA ILE A 220 5.93 10.37 10.20
C ILE A 220 7.06 9.45 9.73
N ALA A 221 8.17 9.41 10.47
CA ALA A 221 9.32 8.61 10.09
C ALA A 221 9.04 7.11 10.19
N GLU A 222 8.31 6.70 11.22
CA GLU A 222 7.88 5.31 11.42
C GLU A 222 6.92 4.84 10.31
N TYR A 223 5.90 5.66 10.03
CA TYR A 223 4.94 5.44 8.96
C TYR A 223 5.64 5.38 7.60
N GLN A 224 6.52 6.33 7.30
CA GLN A 224 7.28 6.37 6.05
C GLN A 224 8.14 5.11 5.88
N ALA A 225 8.79 4.64 6.94
CA ALA A 225 9.56 3.39 6.91
C ALA A 225 8.68 2.17 6.64
N ALA A 226 7.49 2.10 7.25
CA ALA A 226 6.53 1.02 7.01
C ALA A 226 5.97 1.05 5.57
N ALA A 227 5.58 2.24 5.09
CA ALA A 227 5.11 2.46 3.72
C ALA A 227 6.18 2.06 2.68
N ALA A 228 7.44 2.48 2.89
CA ALA A 228 8.56 2.10 2.04
C ALA A 228 8.81 0.59 2.09
N ASN A 229 8.72 -0.05 3.27
CA ASN A 229 8.87 -1.48 3.40
C ASN A 229 7.78 -2.25 2.64
N LEU A 230 6.52 -1.81 2.73
CA LEU A 230 5.43 -2.37 1.94
C LEU A 230 5.69 -2.20 0.44
N GLY A 231 6.13 -1.00 0.04
CA GLY A 231 6.39 -0.63 -1.35
C GLY A 231 5.14 -0.78 -2.21
N PHE A 232 3.99 -0.33 -1.68
CA PHE A 232 2.69 -0.42 -2.35
C PHE A 232 2.59 0.61 -3.47
N ASN A 233 2.21 0.15 -4.67
CA ASN A 233 1.84 0.98 -5.79
C ASN A 233 0.58 0.41 -6.48
N GLU A 234 -0.41 1.25 -6.69
CA GLU A 234 -1.59 0.99 -7.53
C GLU A 234 -1.27 1.34 -9.01
N TRP A 235 -1.93 0.66 -9.95
CA TRP A 235 -1.78 0.88 -11.40
C TRP A 235 -3.00 1.58 -11.99
#